data_AF-A0A1J3FUB3-F1
#
_entry.id   AF-A0A1J3FUB3-F1
#
_cell.length_a   1.000
_cell.length_b   1.000
_cell.length_c   1.000
_cell.angle_alpha   90.00
_cell.angle_beta   90.00
_cell.angle_gamma   90.00
#
_symmetry.space_group_name_H-M   'P 1'
#
loop_
_entity.id
_entity.type
_entity.pdbx_description
1 polymer ?
#
loop_
_entity_poly.entity_id
_entity_poly.type
_entity_poly.pdbx_seq_one_letter_code
_entity_poly.pdbx_strand_id
1 'polypeptide(L)'
;MQSERAKDAVAPEKSPMELLQESKASVEAIIARMLSIKKQGNPKSENRELLTQMFLNFISLRQANRAILTEEEKVKSETELAKSPMDFTALQLHNLMYEKSHYLKATKTSREFKSKYPNIDLISEQDFLRDAPAAIKSQTLSNDTSHDLMLKRLNFELHQRKELCKLRAKLEQHKKCLLETNAERNKFLSSLPLHLKSLKKASLPVHSQLSLPNPKKLKYHNLAELLPPPLYVIYSQFMAQKEAFEENIDLEVSGSLKDAQTYARQQAEQNSGESSRLRDDDDEDVDDGKRQRKRAKKECCDKAGLYRAHPLKIVLHVYDDEIPNSKPRKLVVLKFEYLLKLNVVCVGTEESQDGPEGNVLCNLFPDDAGLEPPHQSAKLILGDNHAFDESRASRPYKWAQDLAGIEILPEMSLFLTGKDTQNSDTASASDQRNVQTVLQRIRSQRKSQLNLV
;
A
#
# COMPACT_ATOMS: atom_id res chain seq x y z
N MET A 1 -19.01 -82.25 -25.31
CA MET A 1 -19.61 -83.58 -25.50
C MET A 1 -19.83 -83.76 -26.99
N GLN A 2 -18.88 -84.44 -27.62
CA GLN A 2 -18.92 -84.85 -29.02
C GLN A 2 -19.92 -86.01 -29.12
N SER A 3 -20.90 -85.90 -30.01
CA SER A 3 -21.78 -87.01 -30.39
C SER A 3 -21.41 -87.37 -31.82
N GLU A 4 -20.58 -88.41 -31.94
CA GLU A 4 -20.31 -89.11 -33.18
C GLU A 4 -21.63 -89.70 -33.70
N ARG A 5 -22.19 -89.09 -34.74
CA ARG A 5 -23.17 -89.75 -35.60
C ARG A 5 -22.41 -90.40 -36.74
N ALA A 6 -22.12 -91.69 -36.56
CA ALA A 6 -21.79 -92.61 -37.64
C ALA A 6 -22.88 -92.49 -38.72
N LYS A 7 -22.50 -92.00 -39.90
CA LYS A 7 -23.32 -92.09 -41.11
C LYS A 7 -22.81 -93.28 -41.91
N ASP A 8 -23.66 -94.29 -42.00
CA ASP A 8 -23.49 -95.44 -42.87
C ASP A 8 -23.09 -95.01 -44.28
N ALA A 9 -21.97 -95.54 -44.75
CA ALA A 9 -21.48 -95.38 -46.10
C ALA A 9 -22.36 -96.22 -47.05
N VAL A 10 -23.47 -95.64 -47.48
CA VAL A 10 -24.18 -96.09 -48.69
C VAL A 10 -23.30 -95.71 -49.88
N ALA A 11 -23.08 -96.66 -50.81
CA ALA A 11 -22.37 -96.45 -52.07
C ALA A 11 -22.81 -95.15 -52.74
N PRO A 12 -21.94 -94.42 -53.47
CA PRO A 12 -22.34 -93.16 -54.08
C PRO A 12 -23.49 -93.43 -55.05
N GLU A 13 -24.70 -93.03 -54.67
CA GLU A 13 -25.80 -92.89 -55.61
C GLU A 13 -25.28 -91.98 -56.72
N LYS A 14 -25.26 -92.49 -57.96
CA LYS A 14 -24.85 -91.72 -59.13
C LYS A 14 -25.53 -90.36 -59.05
N SER A 15 -24.78 -89.28 -59.26
CA SER A 15 -25.34 -87.93 -59.16
C SER A 15 -26.59 -87.86 -60.05
N PRO A 16 -27.69 -87.25 -59.60
CA PRO A 16 -28.90 -87.20 -60.41
C PRO A 16 -28.65 -86.51 -61.77
N MET A 17 -27.61 -85.67 -61.87
CA MET A 17 -27.11 -85.10 -63.12
C MET A 17 -26.43 -86.15 -64.03
N GLU A 18 -25.67 -87.08 -63.46
CA GLU A 18 -25.07 -88.21 -64.18
C GLU A 18 -26.16 -89.18 -64.66
N LEU A 19 -27.15 -89.49 -63.82
CA LEU A 19 -28.32 -90.32 -64.18
C LEU A 19 -29.16 -89.70 -65.30
N LEU A 20 -29.29 -88.36 -65.31
CA LEU A 20 -29.95 -87.63 -66.39
C LEU A 20 -29.16 -87.76 -67.70
N GLN A 21 -27.84 -87.61 -67.66
CA GLN A 21 -26.98 -87.75 -68.84
C GLN A 21 -26.98 -89.18 -69.39
N GLU A 22 -26.90 -90.18 -68.52
CA GLU A 22 -26.94 -91.60 -68.88
C GLU A 22 -28.29 -91.99 -69.50
N SER A 23 -29.41 -91.59 -68.89
CA SER A 23 -30.75 -91.87 -69.41
C SER A 23 -31.02 -91.14 -70.73
N LYS A 24 -30.55 -89.90 -70.89
CA LYS A 24 -30.58 -89.17 -72.17
C LYS A 24 -29.80 -89.90 -73.26
N ALA A 25 -28.55 -90.27 -73.00
CA ALA A 25 -27.71 -91.00 -73.97
C ALA A 25 -28.33 -92.37 -74.33
N SER A 26 -28.93 -93.06 -73.36
CA SER A 26 -29.65 -94.32 -73.57
C SER A 26 -30.90 -94.16 -74.45
N VAL A 27 -31.69 -93.09 -74.25
CA VAL A 27 -32.83 -92.75 -75.13
C VAL A 27 -32.38 -92.42 -76.54
N GLU A 28 -31.33 -91.59 -76.70
CA GLU A 28 -30.75 -91.25 -78.00
C GLU A 28 -30.27 -92.50 -78.75
N ALA A 29 -29.61 -93.43 -78.04
CA ALA A 29 -29.17 -94.72 -78.60
C ALA A 29 -30.35 -95.63 -79.00
N ILE A 30 -31.42 -95.71 -78.20
CA ILE A 30 -32.62 -96.49 -78.54
C ILE A 30 -33.33 -95.90 -79.77
N ILE A 31 -33.47 -94.58 -79.85
CA ILE A 31 -34.06 -93.89 -81.01
C ILE A 31 -33.22 -94.15 -82.27
N ALA A 32 -31.89 -94.09 -82.17
CA ALA A 32 -31.00 -94.41 -83.28
C ALA A 32 -31.15 -95.87 -83.76
N ARG A 33 -31.34 -96.82 -82.84
CA ARG A 33 -31.64 -98.23 -83.17
C ARG A 33 -33.00 -98.40 -83.83
N MET A 34 -34.06 -97.78 -83.29
CA MET A 34 -35.41 -97.82 -83.88
C MET A 34 -35.44 -97.23 -85.30
N LEU A 35 -34.72 -96.13 -85.55
CA LEU A 35 -34.56 -95.54 -86.88
C LEU A 35 -33.82 -96.48 -87.85
N SER A 36 -32.84 -97.23 -87.36
CA SER A 36 -32.09 -98.22 -88.16
C SER A 36 -32.96 -99.43 -88.51
N ILE A 37 -33.75 -99.96 -87.56
CA ILE A 37 -34.72 -101.04 -87.77
C ILE A 37 -35.78 -100.62 -88.81
N LYS A 38 -36.28 -99.37 -88.75
CA LYS A 38 -37.23 -98.82 -89.73
C LYS A 38 -36.66 -98.73 -91.15
N LYS A 39 -35.34 -98.47 -91.30
CA LYS A 39 -34.66 -98.43 -92.60
C LYS A 39 -34.39 -99.82 -93.19
N GLN A 40 -34.28 -100.85 -92.36
CA GLN A 40 -33.89 -102.21 -92.77
C GLN A 40 -35.07 -103.17 -92.99
N GLY A 41 -36.31 -102.79 -92.62
CA GLY A 41 -37.52 -103.59 -92.92
C GLY A 41 -37.79 -104.78 -91.98
N ASN A 42 -37.13 -104.84 -90.82
CA ASN A 42 -37.22 -105.93 -89.84
C ASN A 42 -38.56 -106.00 -89.05
N PRO A 43 -38.91 -107.15 -88.42
CA PRO A 43 -40.20 -107.38 -87.77
C PRO A 43 -40.50 -106.44 -86.59
N LYS A 44 -41.78 -106.08 -86.42
CA LYS A 44 -42.27 -105.09 -85.45
C LYS A 44 -42.19 -105.52 -83.96
N SER A 45 -41.75 -106.75 -83.65
CA SER A 45 -41.69 -107.29 -82.28
C SER A 45 -40.62 -106.62 -81.43
N GLU A 46 -39.40 -106.43 -81.96
CA GLU A 46 -38.28 -105.76 -81.25
C GLU A 46 -38.58 -104.29 -80.93
N ASN A 47 -39.41 -103.63 -81.76
CA ASN A 47 -39.82 -102.25 -81.52
C ASN A 47 -40.65 -102.11 -80.23
N ARG A 48 -41.41 -103.13 -79.82
CA ARG A 48 -42.22 -103.07 -78.61
C ARG A 48 -41.32 -103.07 -77.37
N GLU A 49 -40.28 -103.89 -77.35
CA GLU A 49 -39.30 -103.96 -76.26
C GLU A 49 -38.44 -102.70 -76.19
N LEU A 50 -37.97 -102.19 -77.33
CA LEU A 50 -37.25 -100.91 -77.40
C LEU A 50 -38.11 -99.72 -76.94
N LEU A 51 -39.40 -99.70 -77.29
CA LEU A 51 -40.34 -98.70 -76.78
C LEU A 51 -40.51 -98.80 -75.26
N THR A 52 -40.64 -100.01 -74.71
CA THR A 52 -40.71 -100.20 -73.25
C THR A 52 -39.43 -99.73 -72.56
N GLN A 53 -38.25 -100.05 -73.09
CA GLN A 53 -36.96 -99.56 -72.58
C GLN A 53 -36.85 -98.03 -72.66
N MET A 54 -37.33 -97.42 -73.75
CA MET A 54 -37.38 -95.97 -73.91
C MET A 54 -38.30 -95.31 -72.88
N PHE A 55 -39.49 -95.86 -72.64
CA PHE A 55 -40.41 -95.36 -71.62
C PHE A 55 -39.84 -95.49 -70.20
N LEU A 56 -39.14 -96.58 -69.90
CA LEU A 56 -38.43 -96.74 -68.64
C LEU A 56 -37.34 -95.66 -68.47
N ASN A 57 -36.54 -95.41 -69.50
CA ASN A 57 -35.55 -94.33 -69.46
C ASN A 57 -36.18 -92.94 -69.32
N PHE A 58 -37.35 -92.68 -69.92
CA PHE A 58 -38.09 -91.42 -69.72
C PHE A 58 -38.61 -91.25 -68.29
N ILE A 59 -39.03 -92.35 -67.65
CA ILE A 59 -39.39 -92.34 -66.22
C ILE A 59 -38.16 -92.03 -65.39
N SER A 60 -37.01 -92.67 -65.66
CA SER A 60 -35.74 -92.38 -65.00
C SER A 60 -35.28 -90.93 -65.20
N LEU A 61 -35.42 -90.37 -66.41
CA LEU A 61 -35.10 -88.98 -66.71
C LEU A 61 -36.00 -88.01 -65.92
N ARG A 62 -37.31 -88.29 -65.85
CA ARG A 62 -38.26 -87.51 -65.05
C ARG A 62 -37.94 -87.59 -63.56
N GLN A 63 -37.57 -88.76 -63.07
CA GLN A 63 -37.17 -88.97 -61.68
C GLN A 63 -35.87 -88.23 -61.34
N ALA A 64 -34.86 -88.29 -62.21
CA ALA A 64 -33.61 -87.56 -62.08
C ALA A 64 -33.83 -86.04 -62.11
N ASN A 65 -34.63 -85.52 -63.06
CA ASN A 65 -35.00 -84.11 -63.09
C ASN A 65 -35.72 -83.67 -61.81
N ARG A 66 -36.66 -84.47 -61.31
CA ARG A 66 -37.34 -84.18 -60.04
C ARG A 66 -36.36 -84.14 -58.87
N ALA A 67 -35.41 -85.08 -58.81
CA ALA A 67 -34.38 -85.12 -57.78
C ALA A 67 -33.45 -83.88 -57.82
N ILE A 68 -33.05 -83.44 -59.03
CA ILE A 68 -32.26 -82.21 -59.20
C ILE A 68 -33.03 -80.99 -58.70
N LEU A 69 -34.29 -80.83 -59.13
CA LEU A 69 -35.12 -79.70 -58.72
C LEU A 69 -35.37 -79.68 -57.20
N THR A 70 -35.57 -80.84 -56.58
CA THR A 70 -35.72 -80.92 -55.11
C THR A 70 -34.43 -80.59 -54.37
N GLU A 71 -33.27 -81.00 -54.90
CA GLU A 71 -31.99 -80.66 -54.29
C GLU A 71 -31.66 -79.17 -54.49
N GLU A 72 -31.99 -78.59 -55.66
CA GLU A 72 -31.87 -77.15 -55.90
C GLU A 72 -32.73 -76.35 -54.93
N GLU A 73 -33.99 -76.74 -54.75
CA GLU A 73 -34.89 -76.10 -53.78
C GLU A 73 -34.36 -76.25 -52.35
N LYS A 74 -33.80 -77.41 -52.01
CA LYS A 74 -33.17 -77.65 -50.70
C LYS A 74 -31.95 -76.75 -50.48
N VAL A 75 -31.00 -76.69 -51.41
CA VAL A 75 -29.82 -75.79 -51.31
C VAL A 75 -30.24 -74.33 -51.26
N LYS A 76 -31.26 -73.93 -52.04
CA LYS A 76 -31.82 -72.58 -51.98
C LYS A 76 -32.43 -72.27 -50.61
N SER A 77 -33.14 -73.23 -50.00
CA SER A 77 -33.69 -73.07 -48.66
C SER A 77 -32.61 -73.00 -47.59
N GLU A 78 -31.57 -73.84 -47.67
CA GLU A 78 -30.44 -73.84 -46.73
C GLU A 78 -29.64 -72.54 -46.80
N THR A 79 -29.42 -72.02 -48.01
CA THR A 79 -28.72 -70.74 -48.23
C THR A 79 -29.52 -69.54 -47.74
N GLU A 80 -30.84 -69.49 -47.98
CA GLU A 80 -31.70 -68.44 -47.42
C GLU A 80 -31.77 -68.50 -45.88
N LEU A 81 -31.85 -69.71 -45.30
CA LEU A 81 -31.80 -69.91 -43.85
C LEU A 81 -30.47 -69.45 -43.25
N ALA A 82 -29.34 -69.64 -43.95
CA ALA A 82 -28.02 -69.18 -43.51
C ALA A 82 -27.83 -67.66 -43.72
N LYS A 83 -28.48 -67.08 -44.74
CA LYS A 83 -28.42 -65.64 -45.05
C LYS A 83 -29.15 -64.79 -44.00
N SER A 84 -30.31 -65.24 -43.52
CA SER A 84 -31.09 -64.50 -42.51
C SER A 84 -30.29 -64.12 -41.23
N PRO A 85 -29.58 -65.02 -40.54
CA PRO A 85 -28.77 -64.66 -39.38
C PRO A 85 -27.55 -63.81 -39.75
N MET A 86 -26.99 -63.97 -40.96
CA MET A 86 -25.92 -63.09 -41.46
C MET A 86 -26.43 -61.66 -41.62
N ASP A 87 -27.59 -61.46 -42.24
CA ASP A 87 -28.19 -60.13 -42.41
C ASP A 87 -28.54 -59.50 -41.05
N PHE A 88 -29.05 -60.30 -40.11
CA PHE A 88 -29.32 -59.85 -38.75
C PHE A 88 -28.05 -59.39 -38.01
N THR A 89 -26.98 -60.17 -38.08
CA THR A 89 -25.69 -59.81 -37.45
C THR A 89 -25.03 -58.61 -38.13
N ALA A 90 -25.16 -58.47 -39.46
CA ALA A 90 -24.71 -57.29 -40.19
C ALA A 90 -25.45 -56.01 -39.75
N LEU A 91 -26.77 -56.11 -39.53
CA LEU A 91 -27.56 -55.00 -39.00
C LEU A 91 -27.15 -54.62 -37.57
N GLN A 92 -26.89 -55.60 -36.70
CA GLN A 92 -26.35 -55.35 -35.36
C GLN A 92 -24.99 -54.65 -35.41
N LEU A 93 -24.10 -55.09 -36.31
CA LEU A 93 -22.80 -54.44 -36.51
C LEU A 93 -22.99 -52.98 -36.96
N HIS A 94 -23.91 -52.71 -37.89
CA HIS A 94 -24.19 -51.35 -38.35
C HIS A 94 -24.68 -50.45 -37.21
N ASN A 95 -25.60 -50.96 -36.37
CA ASN A 95 -26.09 -50.24 -35.20
C ASN A 95 -24.95 -49.91 -34.22
N LEU A 96 -24.08 -50.87 -33.92
CA LEU A 96 -22.92 -50.66 -33.04
C LEU A 96 -21.90 -49.68 -33.64
N MET A 97 -21.68 -49.71 -34.96
CA MET A 97 -20.83 -48.75 -35.65
C MET A 97 -21.37 -47.33 -35.55
N TYR A 98 -22.69 -47.17 -35.69
CA TYR A 98 -23.35 -45.89 -35.53
C TYR A 98 -23.20 -45.37 -34.10
N GLU A 99 -23.45 -46.24 -33.10
CA GLU A 99 -23.31 -45.91 -31.68
C GLU A 99 -21.87 -45.50 -31.33
N LYS A 100 -20.87 -46.26 -31.81
CA LYS A 100 -19.45 -45.90 -31.67
C LYS A 100 -19.16 -44.51 -32.27
N SER A 101 -19.64 -44.25 -33.47
CA SER A 101 -19.44 -42.95 -34.13
C SER A 101 -20.09 -41.80 -33.34
N HIS A 102 -21.29 -42.04 -32.81
CA HIS A 102 -21.98 -41.09 -31.94
C HIS A 102 -21.16 -40.78 -30.67
N TYR A 103 -20.69 -41.79 -29.93
CA TYR A 103 -19.88 -41.56 -28.74
C TYR A 103 -18.51 -40.93 -29.04
N LEU A 104 -17.89 -41.26 -30.17
CA LEU A 104 -16.66 -40.59 -30.60
C LEU A 104 -16.89 -39.11 -30.89
N LYS A 105 -18.00 -38.76 -31.54
CA LYS A 105 -18.40 -37.36 -31.75
C LYS A 105 -18.67 -36.67 -30.41
N ALA A 106 -19.45 -37.29 -29.52
CA ALA A 106 -19.73 -36.75 -28.20
C ALA A 106 -18.44 -36.52 -27.38
N THR A 107 -17.53 -37.50 -27.36
CA THR A 107 -16.23 -37.40 -26.69
C THR A 107 -15.38 -36.28 -27.29
N LYS A 108 -15.37 -36.14 -28.61
CA LYS A 108 -14.66 -35.05 -29.29
C LYS A 108 -15.23 -33.69 -28.89
N THR A 109 -16.55 -33.53 -28.92
CA THR A 109 -17.23 -32.31 -28.48
C THR A 109 -16.93 -31.99 -27.01
N SER A 110 -16.93 -32.98 -26.12
CA SER A 110 -16.58 -32.79 -24.72
C SER A 110 -15.11 -32.42 -24.51
N ARG A 111 -14.18 -32.96 -25.32
CA ARG A 111 -12.74 -32.60 -25.26
C ARG A 111 -12.43 -31.24 -25.88
N GLU A 112 -13.19 -30.83 -26.88
CA GLU A 112 -13.06 -29.52 -27.53
C GLU A 112 -13.63 -28.38 -26.67
N PHE A 113 -14.30 -28.71 -25.56
CA PHE A 113 -14.72 -27.72 -24.58
C PHE A 113 -13.49 -26.99 -24.01
N LYS A 114 -13.29 -25.76 -24.49
CA LYS A 114 -12.26 -24.85 -23.99
C LYS A 114 -12.86 -24.00 -22.88
N SER A 115 -12.51 -24.33 -21.64
CA SER A 115 -12.75 -23.43 -20.51
C SER A 115 -11.76 -22.26 -20.54
N LYS A 116 -11.95 -21.24 -19.69
CA LYS A 116 -10.96 -20.16 -19.52
C LYS A 116 -9.62 -20.66 -18.94
N TYR A 117 -9.62 -21.80 -18.26
CA TYR A 117 -8.41 -22.50 -17.79
C TYR A 117 -7.78 -23.27 -18.98
N PRO A 118 -6.43 -23.27 -19.16
CA PRO A 118 -5.37 -22.87 -18.22
C PRO A 118 -4.87 -21.42 -18.32
N ASN A 119 -5.44 -20.60 -19.21
CA ASN A 119 -4.97 -19.22 -19.48
C ASN A 119 -5.43 -18.20 -18.42
N ILE A 120 -5.49 -18.60 -17.15
CA ILE A 120 -5.87 -17.72 -16.05
C ILE A 120 -4.59 -17.30 -15.34
N ASP A 121 -4.32 -16.00 -15.32
CA ASP A 121 -3.24 -15.44 -14.52
C ASP A 121 -3.59 -15.63 -13.05
N LEU A 122 -2.84 -16.52 -12.40
CA LEU A 122 -2.98 -16.88 -11.00
C LEU A 122 -1.69 -16.55 -10.27
N ILE A 123 -1.84 -16.21 -8.99
CA ILE A 123 -0.72 -16.06 -8.05
C ILE A 123 0.15 -17.33 -8.09
N SER A 124 1.47 -17.17 -8.12
CA SER A 124 2.40 -18.29 -8.19
C SER A 124 2.20 -19.27 -7.02
N GLU A 125 2.60 -20.53 -7.19
CA GLU A 125 2.47 -21.52 -6.10
C GLU A 125 3.31 -21.14 -4.87
N GLN A 126 4.45 -20.52 -5.10
CA GLN A 126 5.35 -20.06 -4.03
C GLN A 126 4.70 -18.94 -3.21
N ASP A 127 4.13 -17.95 -3.88
CA ASP A 127 3.45 -16.83 -3.22
C ASP A 127 2.19 -17.31 -2.47
N PHE A 128 1.43 -18.25 -3.06
CA PHE A 128 0.31 -18.88 -2.36
C PHE A 128 0.75 -19.62 -1.08
N LEU A 129 1.85 -20.37 -1.14
CA LEU A 129 2.37 -21.09 0.02
C LEU A 129 2.91 -20.16 1.10
N ARG A 130 3.42 -18.98 0.75
CA ARG A 130 3.83 -17.96 1.72
C ARG A 130 2.62 -17.25 2.32
N ASP A 131 1.79 -16.66 1.48
CA ASP A 131 0.82 -15.63 1.90
C ASP A 131 -0.56 -16.18 2.27
N ALA A 132 -0.90 -17.42 1.87
CA ALA A 132 -2.25 -17.92 2.12
C ALA A 132 -2.49 -18.29 3.60
N PRO A 133 -3.65 -17.90 4.17
CA PRO A 133 -4.04 -18.27 5.53
C PRO A 133 -4.12 -19.78 5.74
N ALA A 134 -3.76 -20.24 6.94
CA ALA A 134 -3.79 -21.65 7.30
C ALA A 134 -5.17 -22.30 7.08
N ALA A 135 -6.26 -21.55 7.32
CA ALA A 135 -7.63 -22.01 7.11
C ALA A 135 -7.93 -22.42 5.65
N ILE A 136 -7.35 -21.72 4.67
CA ILE A 136 -7.51 -22.02 3.25
C ILE A 136 -6.56 -23.17 2.83
N LYS A 137 -5.35 -23.22 3.40
CA LYS A 137 -4.38 -24.29 3.14
C LYS A 137 -4.85 -25.65 3.66
N SER A 138 -5.49 -25.69 4.82
CA SER A 138 -5.94 -26.94 5.49
C SER A 138 -7.20 -27.55 4.88
N GLN A 139 -7.96 -26.81 4.09
CA GLN A 139 -9.26 -27.27 3.59
C GLN A 139 -9.09 -28.19 2.39
N THR A 140 -9.44 -29.47 2.50
CA THR A 140 -9.40 -30.40 1.36
C THR A 140 -10.70 -30.28 0.56
N LEU A 141 -10.58 -29.89 -0.72
CA LEU A 141 -11.68 -29.63 -1.64
C LEU A 141 -11.81 -30.74 -2.71
N SER A 142 -10.74 -31.48 -3.00
CA SER A 142 -10.77 -32.60 -3.95
C SER A 142 -9.85 -33.75 -3.53
N ASN A 143 -10.13 -34.94 -4.09
CA ASN A 143 -9.32 -36.14 -3.91
C ASN A 143 -8.03 -36.11 -4.75
N ASP A 144 -8.02 -35.34 -5.85
CA ASP A 144 -6.82 -35.16 -6.68
C ASP A 144 -5.98 -33.99 -6.13
N THR A 145 -4.74 -34.30 -5.75
CA THR A 145 -3.79 -33.33 -5.18
C THR A 145 -3.54 -32.11 -6.07
N SER A 146 -3.49 -32.28 -7.39
CA SER A 146 -3.20 -31.20 -8.33
C SER A 146 -4.42 -30.26 -8.48
N HIS A 147 -5.60 -30.86 -8.60
CA HIS A 147 -6.87 -30.14 -8.68
C HIS A 147 -7.20 -29.42 -7.35
N ASP A 148 -6.94 -30.08 -6.23
CA ASP A 148 -7.14 -29.52 -4.89
C ASP A 148 -6.27 -28.27 -4.66
N LEU A 149 -4.99 -28.33 -5.04
CA LEU A 149 -4.08 -27.19 -4.97
C LEU A 149 -4.58 -26.02 -5.84
N MET A 150 -5.06 -26.30 -7.05
CA MET A 150 -5.64 -25.30 -7.95
C MET A 150 -6.89 -24.64 -7.35
N LEU A 151 -7.79 -25.41 -6.75
CA LEU A 151 -8.99 -24.88 -6.09
C LEU A 151 -8.65 -24.01 -4.88
N LYS A 152 -7.66 -24.42 -4.09
CA LYS A 152 -7.16 -23.62 -2.95
C LYS A 152 -6.58 -22.28 -3.41
N ARG A 153 -5.77 -22.28 -4.48
CA ARG A 153 -5.22 -21.05 -5.08
C ARG A 153 -6.33 -20.11 -5.55
N LEU A 154 -7.33 -20.65 -6.26
CA LEU A 154 -8.50 -19.87 -6.73
C LEU A 154 -9.29 -19.25 -5.56
N ASN A 155 -9.52 -20.02 -4.49
CA ASN A 155 -10.23 -19.52 -3.31
C ASN A 155 -9.44 -18.44 -2.57
N PHE A 156 -8.12 -18.60 -2.45
CA PHE A 156 -7.26 -17.59 -1.86
C PHE A 156 -7.29 -16.28 -2.66
N GLU A 157 -7.14 -16.36 -3.98
CA GLU A 157 -7.17 -15.17 -4.82
C GLU A 157 -8.55 -14.49 -4.81
N LEU A 158 -9.63 -15.28 -4.79
CA LEU A 158 -10.98 -14.76 -4.61
C LEU A 158 -11.14 -14.03 -3.27
N HIS A 159 -10.59 -14.59 -2.19
CA HIS A 159 -10.59 -13.96 -0.87
C HIS A 159 -9.81 -12.64 -0.90
N GLN A 160 -8.60 -12.65 -1.45
CA GLN A 160 -7.75 -11.47 -1.57
C GLN A 160 -8.43 -10.36 -2.40
N ARG A 161 -9.00 -10.71 -3.56
CA ARG A 161 -9.72 -9.74 -4.41
C ARG A 161 -10.94 -9.15 -3.69
N LYS A 162 -11.65 -9.92 -2.86
CA LYS A 162 -12.76 -9.41 -2.04
C LYS A 162 -12.27 -8.41 -0.99
N GLU A 163 -11.20 -8.72 -0.27
CA GLU A 163 -10.63 -7.81 0.72
C GLU A 163 -10.09 -6.53 0.08
N LEU A 164 -9.42 -6.63 -1.07
CA LEU A 164 -8.96 -5.46 -1.83
C LEU A 164 -10.13 -4.58 -2.30
N CYS A 165 -11.24 -5.17 -2.75
CA CYS A 165 -12.45 -4.42 -3.09
C CYS A 165 -13.03 -3.67 -1.88
N LYS A 166 -13.07 -4.31 -0.69
CA LYS A 166 -13.52 -3.65 0.55
C LYS A 166 -12.60 -2.50 0.94
N LEU A 167 -11.28 -2.70 0.87
CA LEU A 167 -10.29 -1.67 1.18
C LEU A 167 -10.42 -0.48 0.22
N ARG A 168 -10.55 -0.76 -1.09
CA ARG A 168 -10.77 0.26 -2.11
C ARG A 168 -12.02 1.09 -1.81
N ALA A 169 -13.14 0.45 -1.46
CA ALA A 169 -14.37 1.16 -1.13
C ALA A 169 -14.20 2.08 0.10
N LYS A 170 -13.52 1.60 1.16
CA LYS A 170 -13.19 2.42 2.35
C LYS A 170 -12.32 3.62 2.00
N LEU A 171 -11.26 3.40 1.22
CA LEU A 171 -10.35 4.47 0.80
C LEU A 171 -11.05 5.49 -0.10
N GLU A 172 -11.94 5.06 -0.98
CA GLU A 172 -12.73 5.96 -1.82
C GLU A 172 -13.69 6.82 -1.01
N GLN A 173 -14.35 6.24 0.01
CA GLN A 173 -15.18 6.99 0.95
C GLN A 173 -14.35 8.02 1.75
N HIS A 174 -13.18 7.62 2.25
CA HIS A 174 -12.28 8.51 2.97
C HIS A 174 -11.81 9.67 2.09
N LYS A 175 -11.47 9.38 0.83
CA LYS A 175 -11.13 10.40 -0.17
C LYS A 175 -12.28 11.39 -0.39
N LYS A 176 -13.52 10.91 -0.53
CA LYS A 176 -14.71 11.78 -0.69
C LYS A 176 -14.90 12.70 0.52
N CYS A 177 -14.82 12.16 1.74
CA CYS A 177 -14.93 12.94 2.97
C CYS A 177 -13.85 14.03 3.07
N LEU A 178 -12.59 13.69 2.77
CA LEU A 178 -11.50 14.68 2.77
C LEU A 178 -11.69 15.77 1.71
N LEU A 179 -12.19 15.43 0.52
CA LEU A 179 -12.50 16.41 -0.52
C LEU A 179 -13.61 17.37 -0.09
N GLU A 180 -14.64 16.88 0.60
CA GLU A 180 -15.71 17.70 1.17
C GLU A 180 -15.17 18.64 2.25
N THR A 181 -14.39 18.13 3.22
CA THR A 181 -13.76 18.97 4.24
C THR A 181 -12.84 20.02 3.65
N ASN A 182 -12.07 19.68 2.60
CA ASN A 182 -11.21 20.63 1.91
C ASN A 182 -12.05 21.69 1.18
N ALA A 183 -13.15 21.30 0.52
CA ALA A 183 -14.06 22.25 -0.10
C ALA A 183 -14.69 23.21 0.93
N GLU A 184 -15.09 22.72 2.10
CA GLU A 184 -15.60 23.56 3.20
C GLU A 184 -14.53 24.54 3.72
N ARG A 185 -13.31 24.06 3.94
CA ARG A 185 -12.18 24.92 4.35
C ARG A 185 -11.86 25.97 3.28
N ASN A 186 -11.89 25.60 2.00
CA ASN A 186 -11.67 26.55 0.92
C ASN A 186 -12.79 27.58 0.83
N LYS A 187 -14.05 27.19 1.04
CA LYS A 187 -15.17 28.14 1.14
C LYS A 187 -14.96 29.11 2.31
N PHE A 188 -14.61 28.60 3.49
CA PHE A 188 -14.29 29.44 4.65
C PHE A 188 -13.14 30.42 4.35
N LEU A 189 -12.01 29.91 3.83
CA LEU A 189 -10.85 30.74 3.46
C LEU A 189 -11.18 31.77 2.38
N SER A 190 -12.03 31.44 1.41
CA SER A 190 -12.46 32.39 0.37
C SER A 190 -13.40 33.48 0.90
N SER A 191 -14.18 33.19 1.95
CA SER A 191 -15.04 34.17 2.62
C SER A 191 -14.28 35.09 3.58
N LEU A 192 -13.14 34.63 4.10
CA LEU A 192 -12.35 35.31 5.11
C LEU A 192 -11.88 36.72 4.68
N PRO A 193 -11.39 36.96 3.43
CA PRO A 193 -11.08 38.29 2.94
C PRO A 193 -12.26 39.27 2.96
N LEU A 194 -13.48 38.79 2.69
CA LEU A 194 -14.68 39.63 2.74
C LEU A 194 -15.00 40.01 4.19
N HIS A 195 -14.99 39.03 5.11
CA HIS A 195 -15.19 39.29 6.53
C HIS A 195 -14.13 40.24 7.10
N LEU A 196 -12.85 40.06 6.77
CA LEU A 196 -11.77 40.96 7.19
C LEU A 196 -11.91 42.37 6.62
N LYS A 197 -12.35 42.51 5.36
CA LYS A 197 -12.65 43.83 4.77
C LYS A 197 -13.79 44.53 5.51
N SER A 198 -14.85 43.80 5.86
CA SER A 198 -15.98 44.32 6.63
C SER A 198 -15.56 44.72 8.04
N LEU A 199 -14.78 43.88 8.73
CA LEU A 199 -14.23 44.19 10.05
C LEU A 199 -13.30 45.41 10.00
N LYS A 200 -12.41 45.48 8.99
CA LYS A 200 -11.56 46.65 8.76
C LYS A 200 -12.40 47.91 8.63
N LYS A 201 -13.45 47.89 7.80
CA LYS A 201 -14.37 49.04 7.64
C LYS A 201 -15.05 49.44 8.96
N ALA A 202 -15.51 48.47 9.74
CA ALA A 202 -16.12 48.73 11.05
C ALA A 202 -15.12 49.30 12.07
N SER A 203 -13.85 48.92 11.98
CA SER A 203 -12.78 49.42 12.87
C SER A 203 -12.24 50.81 12.51
N LEU A 204 -12.43 51.27 11.27
CA LEU A 204 -11.94 52.59 10.80
C LEU A 204 -12.38 53.79 11.66
N PRO A 205 -13.66 53.94 12.05
CA PRO A 205 -14.08 55.09 12.88
C PRO A 205 -13.39 55.09 14.25
N VAL A 206 -13.27 53.94 14.90
CA VAL A 206 -12.56 53.82 16.19
C VAL A 206 -11.07 54.11 16.02
N HIS A 207 -10.45 53.58 14.95
CA HIS A 207 -9.05 53.85 14.63
C HIS A 207 -8.79 55.35 14.37
N SER A 208 -9.72 56.05 13.70
CA SER A 208 -9.62 57.48 13.44
C SER A 208 -9.74 58.34 14.70
N GLN A 209 -10.55 57.90 15.68
CA GLN A 209 -10.70 58.59 16.96
C GLN A 209 -9.51 58.35 17.89
N LEU A 210 -8.89 57.16 17.81
CA LEU A 210 -7.75 56.78 18.66
C LEU A 210 -6.38 57.14 18.06
N SER A 211 -6.32 57.73 16.86
CA SER A 211 -5.08 58.19 16.19
C SER A 211 -3.92 57.16 16.24
N LEU A 212 -4.24 55.88 16.12
CA LEU A 212 -3.24 54.80 16.21
C LEU A 212 -2.31 54.83 14.97
N PRO A 213 -0.98 54.73 15.13
CA PRO A 213 -0.04 54.74 14.01
C PRO A 213 -0.32 53.62 12.98
N ASN A 214 -0.19 53.97 11.69
CA ASN A 214 -0.44 53.10 10.54
C ASN A 214 0.31 51.75 10.60
N PRO A 215 -0.26 50.64 10.06
CA PRO A 215 0.34 49.30 10.05
C PRO A 215 1.55 49.13 9.12
N LYS A 216 2.15 50.21 8.61
CA LYS A 216 3.37 50.15 7.77
C LYS A 216 4.59 49.60 8.55
N LYS A 217 4.49 49.50 9.88
CA LYS A 217 5.46 48.82 10.76
C LYS A 217 5.38 47.28 10.72
N LEU A 218 4.39 46.68 10.05
CA LEU A 218 4.21 45.22 9.89
C LEU A 218 5.38 44.46 9.26
N LYS A 219 6.26 45.13 8.49
CA LYS A 219 7.42 44.45 7.90
C LYS A 219 8.41 43.93 8.95
N TYR A 220 8.53 44.60 10.10
CA TYR A 220 9.34 44.14 11.22
C TYR A 220 8.65 43.01 12.01
N HIS A 221 7.32 42.93 11.93
CA HIS A 221 6.55 41.88 12.60
C HIS A 221 6.69 40.50 11.95
N ASN A 222 6.99 40.39 10.65
CA ASN A 222 7.20 39.09 10.01
C ASN A 222 8.40 38.30 10.57
N LEU A 223 9.48 39.01 10.96
CA LEU A 223 10.62 38.39 11.66
C LEU A 223 10.30 38.16 13.14
N ALA A 224 9.57 39.09 13.75
CA ALA A 224 9.17 38.98 15.15
C ALA A 224 8.19 37.82 15.40
N GLU A 225 7.34 37.46 14.44
CA GLU A 225 6.41 36.33 14.52
C GLU A 225 7.13 34.98 14.66
N LEU A 226 8.37 34.89 14.17
CA LEU A 226 9.23 33.71 14.29
C LEU A 226 10.12 33.73 15.54
N LEU A 227 9.99 34.74 16.42
CA LEU A 227 10.73 34.80 17.68
C LEU A 227 10.13 33.83 18.72
N PRO A 228 10.97 33.21 19.56
CA PRO A 228 10.52 32.50 20.76
C PRO A 228 9.69 33.42 21.67
N PRO A 229 8.70 32.90 22.42
CA PRO A 229 7.85 33.72 23.27
C PRO A 229 8.62 34.67 24.21
N PRO A 230 9.71 34.24 24.89
CA PRO A 230 10.47 35.15 25.77
C PRO A 230 11.16 36.29 25.01
N LEU A 231 11.70 36.04 23.81
CA LEU A 231 12.30 37.10 22.99
C LEU A 231 11.22 38.02 22.40
N TYR A 232 10.05 37.48 22.04
CA TYR A 232 8.94 38.28 21.56
C TYR A 232 8.43 39.26 22.62
N VAL A 233 8.34 38.84 23.89
CA VAL A 233 7.98 39.73 25.01
C VAL A 233 8.98 40.88 25.13
N ILE A 234 10.28 40.60 25.14
CA ILE A 234 11.34 41.63 25.16
C ILE A 234 11.18 42.61 23.98
N TYR A 235 11.03 42.08 22.77
CA TYR A 235 10.84 42.90 21.57
C TYR A 235 9.60 43.80 21.71
N SER A 236 8.48 43.25 22.19
CA SER A 236 7.23 44.01 22.36
C SER A 236 7.35 45.11 23.41
N GLN A 237 8.02 44.84 24.54
CA GLN A 237 8.22 45.80 25.63
C GLN A 237 9.11 46.97 25.20
N PHE A 238 10.26 46.70 24.58
CA PHE A 238 11.13 47.76 24.07
C PHE A 238 10.52 48.53 22.90
N MET A 239 9.77 47.86 22.02
CA MET A 239 9.03 48.54 20.96
C MET A 239 7.94 49.46 21.53
N ALA A 240 7.20 48.99 22.55
CA ALA A 240 6.19 49.81 23.22
C ALA A 240 6.83 51.03 23.90
N GLN A 241 7.97 50.87 24.56
CA GLN A 241 8.70 51.96 25.19
C GLN A 241 9.21 53.00 24.18
N LYS A 242 9.82 52.53 23.07
CA LYS A 242 10.25 53.38 21.96
C LYS A 242 9.09 54.19 21.39
N GLU A 243 7.93 53.58 21.23
CA GLU A 243 6.77 54.24 20.63
C GLU A 243 6.03 55.18 21.59
N ALA A 244 5.94 54.82 22.87
CA ALA A 244 5.23 55.62 23.86
C ALA A 244 6.00 56.87 24.31
N PHE A 245 7.34 56.79 24.35
CA PHE A 245 8.19 57.85 24.92
C PHE A 245 9.20 58.42 23.91
N GLU A 246 9.18 57.99 22.65
CA GLU A 246 10.13 58.40 21.59
C GLU A 246 11.60 58.28 22.04
N GLU A 247 11.91 57.25 22.84
CA GLU A 247 13.26 57.03 23.37
C GLU A 247 14.27 56.76 22.24
N ASN A 248 15.50 57.26 22.41
CA ASN A 248 16.61 57.10 21.47
C ASN A 248 17.15 55.66 21.49
N ILE A 249 16.39 54.74 20.89
CA ILE A 249 16.66 53.30 20.88
C ILE A 249 16.26 52.73 19.51
N ASP A 250 17.12 51.91 18.91
CA ASP A 250 16.79 51.13 17.71
C ASP A 250 16.79 49.62 18.01
N LEU A 251 15.79 48.93 17.47
CA LEU A 251 15.56 47.49 17.65
C LEU A 251 15.66 46.79 16.30
N GLU A 252 16.55 45.82 16.19
CA GLU A 252 16.73 45.00 15.00
C GLU A 252 16.66 43.51 15.35
N VAL A 253 15.87 42.74 14.59
CA VAL A 253 15.87 41.27 14.71
C VAL A 253 16.87 40.71 13.71
N SER A 254 17.94 40.09 14.20
CA SER A 254 19.03 39.53 13.39
C SER A 254 19.00 38.00 13.43
N GLY A 255 19.23 37.34 12.29
CA GLY A 255 19.32 35.88 12.24
C GLY A 255 18.93 35.25 10.91
N SER A 256 18.98 33.92 10.86
CA SER A 256 18.63 33.13 9.68
C SER A 256 17.13 32.86 9.62
N LEU A 257 16.45 33.47 8.64
CA LEU A 257 15.02 33.28 8.37
C LEU A 257 14.65 31.82 8.09
N LYS A 258 15.50 31.10 7.33
CA LYS A 258 15.24 29.71 6.92
C LYS A 258 15.29 28.76 8.11
N ASP A 259 16.26 28.97 9.01
CA ASP A 259 16.42 28.14 10.21
C ASP A 259 15.32 28.40 11.23
N ALA A 260 14.85 29.66 11.34
CA ALA A 260 13.71 30.01 12.20
C ALA A 260 12.39 29.38 11.70
N GLN A 261 12.14 29.39 10.40
CA GLN A 261 10.94 28.76 9.81
C GLN A 261 10.95 27.24 9.95
N THR A 262 12.09 26.59 9.76
CA THR A 262 12.21 25.14 9.96
C THR A 262 11.99 24.76 11.42
N TYR A 263 12.48 25.56 12.36
CA TYR A 263 12.21 25.38 13.78
C TYR A 263 10.72 25.54 14.13
N ALA A 264 10.05 26.57 13.59
CA ALA A 264 8.62 26.78 13.80
C ALA A 264 7.77 25.61 13.27
N ARG A 265 8.15 25.02 12.11
CA ARG A 265 7.51 23.81 11.57
C ARG A 265 7.72 22.59 12.47
N GLN A 266 8.95 22.38 12.95
CA GLN A 266 9.26 21.28 13.87
C GLN A 266 8.49 21.39 15.19
N GLN A 267 8.37 22.59 15.76
CA GLN A 267 7.53 22.80 16.94
C GLN A 267 6.05 22.50 16.65
N ALA A 268 5.52 22.93 15.49
CA ALA A 268 4.14 22.65 15.12
C ALA A 268 3.87 21.15 14.92
N GLU A 269 4.83 20.41 14.36
CA GLU A 269 4.77 18.95 14.21
C GLU A 269 4.84 18.23 15.56
N GLN A 270 5.67 18.71 16.51
CA GLN A 270 5.72 18.16 17.86
C GLN A 270 4.45 18.45 18.67
N ASN A 271 3.89 19.65 18.55
CA ASN A 271 2.67 20.05 19.25
C ASN A 271 1.39 19.46 18.60
N SER A 272 1.42 19.09 17.33
CA SER A 272 0.35 18.34 16.65
C SER A 272 0.46 16.82 16.82
N GLY A 273 1.37 16.38 17.69
CA GLY A 273 1.74 14.98 17.97
C GLY A 273 0.72 14.12 18.71
N GLU A 274 -0.54 14.10 18.24
CA GLU A 274 -1.45 12.96 18.39
C GLU A 274 -1.90 12.44 17.00
N SER A 275 -0.95 12.17 16.09
CA SER A 275 -1.31 11.45 14.85
C SER A 275 -0.20 10.66 14.15
N SER A 276 1.01 10.56 14.70
CA SER A 276 2.12 9.81 14.07
C SER A 276 2.44 8.50 14.81
N ARG A 277 1.42 7.68 15.09
CA ARG A 277 1.64 6.30 15.62
C ARG A 277 1.00 5.18 14.82
N LEU A 278 0.48 5.41 13.61
CA LEU A 278 -0.14 4.33 12.82
C LEU A 278 0.05 4.52 11.31
N ARG A 279 1.26 4.31 10.79
CA ARG A 279 1.66 3.88 9.40
C ARG A 279 3.18 3.69 9.44
N ASP A 280 3.85 2.65 8.98
CA ASP A 280 3.58 1.37 8.31
C ASP A 280 4.77 0.48 8.74
N ASP A 281 4.54 -0.77 9.14
CA ASP A 281 5.59 -1.79 9.29
C ASP A 281 5.03 -3.07 8.68
N ASP A 282 5.23 -3.23 7.37
CA ASP A 282 5.08 -4.48 6.62
C ASP A 282 6.09 -4.40 5.46
N ASP A 283 7.30 -4.90 5.70
CA ASP A 283 8.21 -5.42 4.68
C ASP A 283 9.14 -6.44 5.36
N GLU A 284 8.86 -7.74 5.14
CA GLU A 284 9.69 -8.86 5.60
C GLU A 284 10.90 -9.10 4.66
N ASP A 285 12.08 -9.00 5.27
CA ASP A 285 13.28 -9.84 5.18
C ASP A 285 13.59 -10.70 3.93
N VAL A 286 14.76 -10.41 3.33
CA VAL A 286 15.71 -11.44 2.85
C VAL A 286 17.12 -11.12 3.40
N ASP A 287 17.54 -11.95 4.35
CA ASP A 287 18.90 -12.50 4.59
C ASP A 287 20.14 -11.68 4.17
N ASP A 288 20.91 -11.19 5.15
CA ASP A 288 22.29 -11.68 5.39
C ASP A 288 22.84 -11.19 6.75
N GLY A 289 23.59 -12.07 7.41
CA GLY A 289 23.99 -11.95 8.81
C GLY A 289 25.05 -10.87 9.09
N LYS A 290 24.76 -10.05 10.11
CA LYS A 290 25.73 -9.61 11.14
C LYS A 290 24.99 -8.91 12.28
N ARG A 291 24.78 -9.65 13.37
CA ARG A 291 24.27 -9.12 14.65
C ARG A 291 25.27 -8.13 15.26
N GLN A 292 25.21 -6.86 14.88
CA GLN A 292 25.68 -5.77 15.74
C GLN A 292 24.49 -5.27 16.56
N ARG A 293 24.45 -5.69 17.83
CA ARG A 293 23.61 -5.08 18.87
C ARG A 293 23.92 -3.57 18.90
N LYS A 294 23.04 -2.74 18.33
CA LYS A 294 22.98 -1.31 18.66
C LYS A 294 22.57 -1.20 20.12
N ARG A 295 23.57 -1.24 21.01
CA ARG A 295 23.44 -0.66 22.34
C ARG A 295 22.98 0.78 22.14
N ALA A 296 21.95 1.19 22.86
CA ALA A 296 21.60 2.59 23.02
C ALA A 296 22.92 3.35 23.27
N LYS A 297 23.28 4.20 22.32
CA LYS A 297 24.43 5.07 22.46
C LYS A 297 24.05 5.97 23.63
N LYS A 298 24.62 5.68 24.80
CA LYS A 298 24.63 6.56 25.95
C LYS A 298 25.16 7.88 25.40
N GLU A 299 24.27 8.82 25.12
CA GLU A 299 24.63 10.16 24.70
C GLU A 299 25.43 10.73 25.88
N CYS A 300 26.75 10.67 25.73
CA CYS A 300 27.64 11.52 26.49
C CYS A 300 27.14 12.93 26.19
N CYS A 301 26.68 13.64 27.23
CA CYS A 301 26.20 15.00 27.14
C CYS A 301 27.33 15.88 26.58
N ASP A 302 27.35 16.07 25.27
CA ASP A 302 28.19 17.07 24.65
C ASP A 302 27.68 18.42 25.15
N LYS A 303 28.44 19.08 26.02
CA LYS A 303 28.13 20.42 26.56
C LYS A 303 27.74 21.41 25.45
N ALA A 304 28.27 21.23 24.23
CA ALA A 304 27.93 22.00 23.04
C ALA A 304 26.44 21.90 22.60
N GLY A 305 25.79 20.77 22.84
CA GLY A 305 24.39 20.56 22.49
C GLY A 305 23.40 21.20 23.46
N LEU A 306 23.83 21.52 24.69
CA LEU A 306 22.98 22.11 25.75
C LEU A 306 22.76 23.61 25.51
N TYR A 307 23.77 24.30 24.99
CA TYR A 307 23.76 25.73 24.72
C TYR A 307 23.24 26.11 23.31
N ARG A 308 22.37 25.27 22.71
CA ARG A 308 21.81 25.55 21.39
C ARG A 308 20.92 26.80 21.45
N ALA A 309 21.45 27.90 20.91
CA ALA A 309 20.73 29.16 20.78
C ALA A 309 19.70 29.10 19.63
N HIS A 310 18.64 29.87 19.78
CA HIS A 310 17.67 30.12 18.72
C HIS A 310 18.34 30.85 17.54
N PRO A 311 17.99 30.52 16.28
CA PRO A 311 18.59 31.14 15.08
C PRO A 311 18.31 32.64 14.93
N LEU A 312 17.31 33.18 15.64
CA LEU A 312 17.02 34.62 15.72
C LEU A 312 17.46 35.21 17.06
N LYS A 313 18.01 36.42 17.00
CA LYS A 313 18.53 37.22 18.10
C LYS A 313 17.98 38.64 18.00
N ILE A 314 17.79 39.31 19.12
CA ILE A 314 17.39 40.73 19.16
C ILE A 314 18.62 41.58 19.40
N VAL A 315 18.82 42.59 18.57
CA VAL A 315 19.90 43.56 18.69
C VAL A 315 19.27 44.90 19.06
N LEU A 316 19.66 45.42 20.22
CA LEU A 316 19.20 46.67 20.77
C LEU A 316 20.32 47.69 20.71
N HIS A 317 20.11 48.79 19.99
CA HIS A 317 21.02 49.92 19.93
C HIS A 317 20.52 51.01 20.88
N VAL A 318 21.27 51.25 21.95
CA VAL A 318 20.98 52.30 22.92
C VAL A 318 21.85 53.52 22.59
N TYR A 319 21.24 54.69 22.45
CA TYR A 319 21.95 55.94 22.24
C TYR A 319 21.88 56.85 23.47
N ASP A 320 22.72 57.89 23.47
CA ASP A 320 22.79 58.90 24.53
C ASP A 320 21.54 59.80 24.55
N ASP A 321 21.19 60.25 25.75
CA ASP A 321 20.08 61.14 26.05
C ASP A 321 20.46 62.63 26.01
N GLU A 322 21.75 62.98 25.87
CA GLU A 322 22.20 64.37 25.93
C GLU A 322 22.16 65.12 24.57
N ILE A 323 21.21 66.06 24.52
CA ILE A 323 20.98 67.19 23.59
C ILE A 323 20.42 66.82 22.19
N PRO A 324 19.24 67.37 21.81
CA PRO A 324 18.58 67.07 20.52
C PRO A 324 19.25 67.66 19.26
N ASN A 325 20.40 68.32 19.37
CA ASN A 325 21.02 69.09 18.26
C ASN A 325 22.36 68.52 17.75
N SER A 326 22.74 67.30 18.13
CA SER A 326 23.82 66.57 17.45
C SER A 326 23.45 65.09 17.31
N LYS A 327 23.98 64.41 16.29
CA LYS A 327 23.64 63.01 16.01
C LYS A 327 23.82 62.16 17.27
N PRO A 328 22.81 61.37 17.68
CA PRO A 328 22.86 60.63 18.93
C PRO A 328 24.05 59.66 18.89
N ARG A 329 24.95 59.78 19.86
CA ARG A 329 26.10 58.88 19.96
C ARG A 329 25.61 57.53 20.44
N LYS A 330 25.98 56.48 19.72
CA LYS A 330 25.65 55.09 20.05
C LYS A 330 26.43 54.71 21.32
N LEU A 331 25.72 54.42 22.41
CA LEU A 331 26.31 54.11 23.72
C LEU A 331 26.62 52.63 23.85
N VAL A 332 25.68 51.76 23.51
CA VAL A 332 25.83 50.29 23.64
C VAL A 332 25.01 49.56 22.59
N VAL A 333 25.51 48.40 22.17
CA VAL A 333 24.72 47.37 21.50
C VAL A 333 24.54 46.18 22.41
N LEU A 334 23.28 45.83 22.69
CA LEU A 334 22.91 44.65 23.46
C LEU A 334 22.37 43.59 22.52
N LYS A 335 22.87 42.36 22.64
CA LYS A 335 22.44 41.20 21.86
C LYS A 335 21.75 40.21 22.80
N PHE A 336 20.44 40.02 22.60
CA PHE A 336 19.63 39.04 23.30
C PHE A 336 19.58 37.73 22.51
N GLU A 337 19.97 36.64 23.16
CA GLU A 337 19.97 35.28 22.63
C GLU A 337 19.08 34.40 23.51
N TYR A 338 18.37 33.44 22.92
CA TYR A 338 17.55 32.51 23.69
C TYR A 338 18.06 31.09 23.54
N LEU A 339 18.29 30.40 24.66
CA LEU A 339 18.78 29.03 24.70
C LEU A 339 17.61 28.06 24.79
N LEU A 340 17.40 27.30 23.71
CA LEU A 340 16.20 26.48 23.53
C LEU A 340 16.04 25.37 24.58
N LYS A 341 17.14 24.71 24.95
CA LYS A 341 17.10 23.58 25.90
C LYS A 341 17.09 24.01 27.37
N LEU A 342 17.65 25.19 27.65
CA LEU A 342 17.72 25.72 29.01
C LEU A 342 16.54 26.63 29.34
N ASN A 343 15.82 27.12 28.32
CA ASN A 343 14.75 28.11 28.45
C ASN A 343 15.23 29.38 29.17
N VAL A 344 16.38 29.90 28.76
CA VAL A 344 17.02 31.08 29.37
C VAL A 344 17.39 32.10 28.31
N VAL A 345 17.13 33.37 28.57
CA VAL A 345 17.58 34.51 27.76
C VAL A 345 18.97 34.96 28.21
N CYS A 346 19.91 35.09 27.28
CA CYS A 346 21.25 35.58 27.56
C CYS A 346 21.46 36.93 26.89
N VAL A 347 22.14 37.85 27.56
CA VAL A 347 22.47 39.19 27.04
C VAL A 347 23.98 39.36 26.98
N GLY A 348 24.49 39.81 25.84
CA GLY A 348 25.88 40.20 25.66
C GLY A 348 26.00 41.59 25.04
N THR A 349 27.16 42.24 25.22
CA THR A 349 27.49 43.48 24.53
C THR A 349 28.35 43.21 23.29
N GLU A 350 28.26 44.06 22.26
CA GLU A 350 29.08 43.89 21.05
C GLU A 350 30.56 44.27 21.22
N GLU A 351 30.90 44.99 22.30
CA GLU A 351 32.27 45.49 22.58
C GLU A 351 33.12 44.51 23.42
N SER A 352 32.53 43.48 24.00
CA SER A 352 33.25 42.47 24.79
C SER A 352 33.88 41.39 23.91
N GLN A 353 34.99 41.73 23.25
CA GLN A 353 36.08 40.77 22.97
C GLN A 353 37.15 40.78 24.07
N ASP A 354 37.14 41.76 24.96
CA ASP A 354 37.97 41.77 26.16
C ASP A 354 37.29 41.03 27.31
N GLY A 355 38.10 40.38 28.14
CA GLY A 355 37.71 39.40 29.16
C GLY A 355 36.74 39.89 30.26
N PRO A 356 36.58 39.10 31.34
CA PRO A 356 35.48 39.23 32.31
C PRO A 356 35.36 40.57 33.05
N GLU A 357 36.36 41.45 32.96
CA GLU A 357 36.43 42.74 33.66
C GLU A 357 35.77 43.90 32.91
N GLY A 358 35.36 43.71 31.64
CA GLY A 358 34.71 44.74 30.81
C GLY A 358 33.17 44.66 30.74
N ASN A 359 32.52 43.79 31.51
CA ASN A 359 31.08 43.55 31.38
C ASN A 359 30.25 44.65 32.04
N VAL A 360 29.80 45.59 31.22
CA VAL A 360 28.99 46.75 31.65
C VAL A 360 27.59 46.40 32.15
N LEU A 361 27.22 45.13 32.07
CA LEU A 361 25.92 44.60 32.48
C LEU A 361 25.97 43.80 33.79
N CYS A 362 27.18 43.51 34.30
CA CYS A 362 27.34 42.84 35.59
C CYS A 362 26.92 43.77 36.72
N ASN A 363 26.13 43.24 37.67
CA ASN A 363 25.66 43.95 38.86
C ASN A 363 24.89 45.24 38.55
N LEU A 364 24.17 45.29 37.41
CA LEU A 364 23.21 46.36 37.12
C LEU A 364 22.12 46.45 38.21
N PHE A 365 21.83 45.31 38.83
CA PHE A 365 21.01 45.15 40.02
C PHE A 365 21.82 44.40 41.10
N PRO A 366 21.50 44.58 42.40
CA PRO A 366 22.14 43.83 43.47
C PRO A 366 22.05 42.31 43.24
N ASP A 367 23.14 41.60 43.49
CA ASP A 367 23.25 40.14 43.38
C ASP A 367 22.94 39.54 41.98
N ASP A 368 23.27 40.27 40.91
CA ASP A 368 23.09 39.82 39.51
C ASP A 368 24.39 39.90 38.70
N ALA A 369 25.31 38.97 38.98
CA ALA A 369 26.59 38.83 38.27
C ALA A 369 26.44 38.08 36.92
N GLY A 370 25.31 37.39 36.69
CA GLY A 370 25.06 36.60 35.49
C GLY A 370 25.89 35.30 35.37
N LEU A 371 26.46 34.81 36.48
CA LEU A 371 27.30 33.60 36.53
C LEU A 371 26.49 32.31 36.73
N GLU A 372 25.27 32.41 37.29
CA GLU A 372 24.37 31.28 37.50
C GLU A 372 23.08 31.46 36.69
N PRO A 373 22.50 30.38 36.13
CA PRO A 373 21.20 30.46 35.50
C PRO A 373 20.12 30.68 36.58
N PRO A 374 19.19 31.63 36.38
CA PRO A 374 18.22 32.02 37.41
C PRO A 374 17.08 31.01 37.61
N HIS A 375 16.88 30.03 36.72
CA HIS A 375 15.79 29.05 36.83
C HIS A 375 16.29 27.71 37.39
N GLN A 376 15.55 27.16 38.36
CA GLN A 376 15.89 25.87 38.99
C GLN A 376 15.91 24.70 37.98
N SER A 377 15.02 24.74 36.98
CA SER A 377 15.00 23.77 35.89
C SER A 377 16.30 23.78 35.08
N ALA A 378 16.83 24.97 34.78
CA ALA A 378 18.11 25.12 34.10
C ALA A 378 19.28 24.66 34.98
N LYS A 379 19.24 24.92 36.30
CA LYS A 379 20.21 24.41 37.28
C LYS A 379 20.24 22.87 37.33
N LEU A 380 19.07 22.22 37.28
CA LEU A 380 18.96 20.75 37.25
C LEU A 380 19.47 20.13 35.94
N ILE A 381 19.25 20.80 34.81
CA ILE A 381 19.72 20.35 33.49
C ILE A 381 21.25 20.50 33.36
N LEU A 382 21.83 21.49 34.04
CA LEU A 382 23.27 21.80 34.00
C LEU A 382 24.13 20.93 34.94
N GLY A 383 23.52 20.28 35.93
CA GLY A 383 24.20 19.38 36.89
C GLY A 383 24.93 20.12 38.02
N ASP A 384 25.66 19.34 38.84
CA ASP A 384 26.17 19.71 40.19
C ASP A 384 27.09 20.94 40.29
N ASN A 385 27.57 21.49 39.18
CA ASN A 385 28.46 22.67 39.23
C ASN A 385 27.71 24.00 39.19
N HIS A 386 26.42 24.03 38.84
CA HIS A 386 25.52 25.21 38.75
C HIS A 386 26.04 26.46 37.98
N ALA A 387 27.29 26.44 37.52
CA ALA A 387 27.99 27.54 36.90
C ALA A 387 27.71 27.56 35.40
N PHE A 388 27.25 28.72 34.92
CA PHE A 388 27.11 28.98 33.50
C PHE A 388 28.50 29.10 32.85
N ASP A 389 28.61 28.73 31.58
CA ASP A 389 29.88 28.74 30.84
C ASP A 389 30.50 30.13 30.78
N GLU A 390 31.59 30.34 31.53
CA GLU A 390 32.34 31.59 31.64
C GLU A 390 32.96 32.03 30.31
N SER A 391 33.16 31.10 29.37
CA SER A 391 33.77 31.39 28.07
C SER A 391 32.83 32.11 27.09
N ARG A 392 31.52 32.14 27.36
CA ARG A 392 30.54 32.79 26.48
C ARG A 392 30.50 34.30 26.68
N ALA A 393 30.29 35.06 25.62
CA ALA A 393 30.12 36.52 25.71
C ALA A 393 28.71 36.95 26.18
N SER A 394 27.72 36.05 26.15
CA SER A 394 26.35 36.32 26.58
C SER A 394 26.06 35.65 27.93
N ARG A 395 25.46 36.40 28.86
CA ARG A 395 25.23 35.98 30.25
C ARG A 395 23.73 35.95 30.59
N PRO A 396 23.26 34.97 31.38
CA PRO A 396 21.87 34.88 31.82
C PRO A 396 21.61 35.77 33.05
N TYR A 397 21.45 37.08 32.85
CA TYR A 397 21.09 37.99 33.94
C TYR A 397 19.65 37.77 34.43
N LYS A 398 19.39 38.02 35.72
CA LYS A 398 18.04 37.95 36.31
C LYS A 398 17.12 39.00 35.69
N TRP A 399 17.60 40.24 35.58
CA TRP A 399 16.83 41.34 34.98
C TRP A 399 16.41 41.03 33.54
N ALA A 400 17.23 40.29 32.79
CA ALA A 400 16.93 39.92 31.41
C ALA A 400 15.82 38.86 31.30
N GLN A 401 15.67 37.98 32.30
CA GLN A 401 14.55 37.03 32.32
C GLN A 401 13.24 37.72 32.70
N ASP A 402 13.30 38.66 33.64
CA ASP A 402 12.10 39.39 34.08
C ASP A 402 11.54 40.23 32.92
N LEU A 403 12.41 40.88 32.15
CA LEU A 403 12.01 41.54 30.89
C LEU A 403 11.46 40.55 29.84
N ALA A 404 11.90 39.29 29.88
CA ALA A 404 11.38 38.23 29.01
C ALA A 404 10.04 37.66 29.47
N GLY A 405 9.52 38.12 30.61
CA GLY A 405 8.30 37.59 31.22
C GLY A 405 8.46 36.18 31.78
N ILE A 406 9.70 35.74 32.06
CA ILE A 406 9.94 34.46 32.71
C ILE A 406 10.03 34.69 34.21
N GLU A 407 8.97 34.34 34.93
CA GLU A 407 8.89 34.52 36.39
C GLU A 407 9.94 33.65 37.10
N ILE A 408 10.92 34.31 37.71
CA ILE A 408 11.88 33.67 38.61
C ILE A 408 11.24 33.59 40.00
N LEU A 409 10.83 32.39 40.40
CA LEU A 409 10.38 32.17 41.78
C LEU A 409 11.58 32.29 42.73
N PRO A 410 11.47 33.08 43.83
CA PRO A 410 12.51 33.16 44.84
C PRO A 410 12.79 31.77 45.45
N GLU A 411 14.06 31.49 45.77
CA GLU A 411 14.50 30.22 46.37
C GLU A 411 13.89 29.97 47.77
N MET A 412 13.31 31.00 48.41
CA MET A 412 12.54 30.91 49.65
C MET A 412 11.24 31.69 49.54
N SER A 413 10.16 31.18 50.14
CA SER A 413 8.89 31.91 50.23
C SER A 413 9.06 33.23 50.96
N LEU A 414 8.53 34.31 50.37
CA LEU A 414 8.51 35.68 50.93
C LEU A 414 7.91 35.78 52.35
N PHE A 415 7.19 34.75 52.79
CA PHE A 415 6.63 34.65 54.15
C PHE A 415 7.65 34.30 55.24
N LEU A 416 8.85 33.79 54.89
CA LEU A 416 9.87 33.37 55.85
C LEU A 416 10.99 34.41 56.04
N THR A 417 11.17 35.34 55.12
CA THR A 417 12.13 36.46 55.20
C THR A 417 11.51 37.68 55.86
N GLY A 418 10.81 37.47 56.99
CA GLY A 418 10.23 38.52 57.80
C GLY A 418 11.10 38.81 59.02
N LYS A 419 12.24 39.48 58.83
CA LYS A 419 12.77 40.52 59.75
C LYS A 419 14.13 41.05 59.29
N ASP A 420 14.25 42.37 59.40
CA ASP A 420 15.48 43.18 59.45
C ASP A 420 16.01 43.76 58.14
N THR A 421 15.20 44.60 57.49
CA THR A 421 15.66 45.96 57.12
C THR A 421 14.46 46.90 57.03
N GLN A 422 14.25 47.73 58.07
CA GLN A 422 13.38 48.91 57.93
C GLN A 422 14.15 49.99 57.15
N ASN A 423 13.42 50.66 56.24
CA ASN A 423 13.78 51.80 55.40
C ASN A 423 14.21 51.48 53.96
N SER A 424 13.23 51.24 53.08
CA SER A 424 13.07 52.01 51.84
C SER A 424 11.73 51.65 51.18
N ASP A 425 10.98 52.68 50.80
CA ASP A 425 9.82 52.76 49.92
C ASP A 425 9.25 51.47 49.33
N THR A 426 7.95 51.30 49.56
CA THR A 426 7.05 50.33 48.93
C THR A 426 6.95 50.55 47.41
N ALA A 427 7.94 50.06 46.67
CA ALA A 427 7.77 49.65 45.29
C ALA A 427 7.95 48.13 45.29
N SER A 428 7.03 47.39 44.68
CA SER A 428 7.19 45.93 44.59
C SER A 428 8.54 45.63 43.91
N ALA A 429 9.24 44.57 44.30
CA ALA A 429 10.54 44.21 43.69
C ALA A 429 10.44 44.03 42.15
N SER A 430 9.22 43.87 41.63
CA SER A 430 8.87 43.84 40.20
C SER A 430 8.91 45.24 39.55
N ASP A 431 8.42 46.28 40.23
CA ASP A 431 8.36 47.67 39.70
C ASP A 431 9.75 48.28 39.45
N GLN A 432 10.78 47.77 40.13
CA GLN A 432 12.16 48.26 40.00
C GLN A 432 12.87 47.76 38.74
N ARG A 433 12.30 46.77 38.02
CA ARG A 433 12.89 46.13 36.82
C ARG A 433 12.15 46.52 35.52
N ASN A 434 11.46 47.67 35.53
CA ASN A 434 10.84 48.23 34.34
C ASN A 434 11.90 48.57 33.26
N VAL A 435 11.52 48.46 31.99
CA VAL A 435 12.34 48.73 30.79
C VAL A 435 13.06 50.07 30.90
N GLN A 436 12.35 51.11 31.33
CA GLN A 436 12.87 52.46 31.52
C GLN A 436 14.01 52.50 32.55
N THR A 437 13.83 51.83 33.69
CA THR A 437 14.84 51.77 34.76
C THR A 437 16.08 51.01 34.31
N VAL A 438 15.90 49.92 33.56
CA VAL A 438 17.00 49.15 32.98
C VAL A 438 17.81 50.01 32.00
N LEU A 439 17.14 50.73 31.10
CA LEU A 439 17.80 51.62 30.13
C LEU A 439 18.54 52.78 30.79
N GLN A 440 17.94 53.42 31.80
CA GLN A 440 18.57 54.50 32.55
C GLN A 440 19.83 54.02 33.28
N ARG A 441 19.78 52.84 33.91
CA ARG A 441 20.95 52.26 34.59
C ARG A 441 22.05 51.85 33.62
N ILE A 442 21.69 51.30 32.46
CA ILE A 442 22.68 50.96 31.41
C ILE A 442 23.36 52.23 30.90
N ARG A 443 22.60 53.30 30.67
CA ARG A 443 23.14 54.61 30.27
C ARG A 443 24.04 55.20 31.36
N SER A 444 23.63 55.17 32.63
CA SER A 444 24.43 55.74 33.72
C SER A 444 25.72 54.96 33.98
N GLN A 445 25.67 53.62 33.94
CA GLN A 445 26.84 52.76 34.13
C GLN A 445 27.85 52.93 32.97
N ARG A 446 27.37 53.05 31.73
CA ARG A 446 28.23 53.33 30.57
C ARG A 446 28.84 54.72 30.59
N LYS A 447 28.06 55.75 30.95
CA LYS A 447 28.58 57.11 31.14
C LYS A 447 29.66 57.14 32.23
N SER A 448 29.43 56.42 33.33
CA SER A 448 30.40 56.32 34.43
C SER A 448 31.70 55.65 34.00
N GLN A 449 31.62 54.59 33.17
CA GLN A 449 32.81 53.93 32.62
C GLN A 449 33.54 54.78 31.58
N LEU A 450 32.81 55.51 30.72
CA LEU A 450 33.39 56.45 29.76
C LEU A 450 34.07 57.65 30.44
N ASN A 451 33.64 58.00 31.67
CA ASN A 451 34.25 59.07 32.47
C ASN A 451 35.42 58.57 33.34
N LEU A 452 35.60 57.25 33.50
CA LEU A 452 36.71 56.64 34.27
C LEU A 452 37.94 56.32 33.41
N VAL A 453 37.79 56.37 32.08
CA VAL A 453 38.86 56.27 31.07
C VAL A 453 39.30 57.68 30.69
#